data_AF-A0A661QL61-F1
#
_entry.id   AF-A0A661QL61-F1
#
_cell.length_a   1.000
_cell.length_b   1.000
_cell.length_c   1.000
_cell.angle_alpha   90.00
_cell.angle_beta   90.00
_cell.angle_gamma   90.00
#
_symmetry.space_group_name_H-M   'P 1'
#
loop_
_entity.id
_entity.type
_entity.pdbx_description
1 polymer ?
#
loop_
_entity_poly.entity_id
_entity_poly.type
_entity_poly.pdbx_seq_one_letter_code
_entity_poly.pdbx_strand_id
1 'polypeptide(L)'
;ENLQSYKEALLGGNNPAEKLETYHQQGAMKEFVYLALRTSDGVDLQEFEQKFNLPLQQVFPDALDKTRNYLDLPLTSGYCRFNLNGWLLYDHLISHFL
;
A
#
# COMPACT_ATOMS: atom_id res chain seq x y z
N GLU A 1 6.88 -14.01 20.82
CA GLU A 1 5.76 -14.92 20.53
C GLU A 1 6.00 -16.25 21.24
N ASN A 2 4.97 -16.86 21.83
CA ASN A 2 5.12 -18.03 22.69
C ASN A 2 4.83 -19.33 21.92
N LEU A 3 5.90 -20.01 21.50
CA LEU A 3 5.87 -21.28 20.75
C LEU A 3 5.18 -22.43 21.52
N GLN A 4 5.15 -22.35 22.85
CA GLN A 4 4.55 -23.38 23.70
C GLN A 4 3.02 -23.41 23.53
N SER A 5 2.38 -22.24 23.59
CA SER A 5 0.94 -22.07 23.36
C SER A 5 0.50 -22.45 21.94
N TYR A 6 1.33 -22.18 20.93
CA TYR A 6 1.08 -22.62 19.54
C TYR A 6 1.06 -24.15 19.43
N LYS A 7 2.05 -24.82 20.05
CA LYS A 7 2.16 -26.27 20.08
C LYS A 7 0.96 -26.92 20.79
N GLU A 8 0.54 -26.36 21.92
CA GLU A 8 -0.63 -26.85 22.68
C GLU A 8 -1.93 -26.70 21.89
N ALA A 9 -2.12 -25.59 21.19
CA ALA A 9 -3.27 -25.38 20.31
C ALA A 9 -3.32 -26.41 19.17
N LEU A 10 -2.20 -26.65 18.49
CA LEU A 10 -2.11 -27.66 17.43
C LEU A 10 -2.38 -29.08 17.93
N LEU A 11 -1.78 -29.47 19.05
CA LEU A 11 -1.98 -30.81 19.64
C LEU A 11 -3.42 -31.02 20.12
N GLY A 12 -4.11 -29.95 20.52
CA GLY A 12 -5.52 -29.95 20.89
C GLY A 12 -6.50 -29.90 19.71
N GLY A 13 -6.02 -29.83 18.47
CA GLY A 13 -6.88 -29.67 17.27
C GLY A 13 -7.49 -28.27 17.13
N ASN A 14 -7.03 -27.30 17.91
CA ASN A 14 -7.48 -25.91 17.84
C ASN A 14 -6.68 -25.15 16.79
N ASN A 15 -7.31 -24.17 16.15
CA ASN A 15 -6.60 -23.27 15.24
C ASN A 15 -5.74 -22.29 16.05
N PRO A 16 -4.41 -22.32 15.93
CA PRO A 16 -3.54 -21.39 16.63
C PRO A 16 -3.50 -20.01 15.99
N ALA A 17 -4.14 -19.82 14.82
CA ALA A 17 -4.17 -18.53 14.16
C ALA A 17 -4.94 -17.51 15.00
N GLU A 18 -4.24 -16.47 15.42
CA GLU A 18 -4.84 -15.32 16.06
C GLU A 18 -5.22 -14.28 15.00
N LYS A 19 -6.40 -13.70 15.15
CA LYS A 19 -6.81 -12.59 14.30
C LYS A 19 -6.08 -11.33 14.76
N LEU A 20 -5.02 -10.97 14.05
CA LEU A 20 -4.20 -9.78 14.36
C LEU A 20 -4.83 -8.49 13.83
N GLU A 21 -5.48 -8.53 12.66
CA GLU A 21 -6.12 -7.37 12.05
C GLU A 21 -7.42 -7.72 11.31
N THR A 22 -8.27 -6.71 11.10
CA THR A 22 -9.49 -6.85 10.30
C THR A 22 -9.29 -6.10 8.99
N TYR A 23 -9.79 -6.66 7.89
CA TYR A 23 -9.73 -6.00 6.59
C TYR A 23 -10.44 -4.64 6.64
N HIS A 24 -9.70 -3.58 6.34
CA HIS A 24 -10.22 -2.23 6.12
C HIS A 24 -9.85 -1.79 4.71
N GLN A 25 -10.85 -1.43 3.90
CA GLN A 25 -10.64 -1.05 2.50
C GLN A 25 -9.61 0.07 2.34
N GLN A 26 -9.62 1.07 3.24
CA GLN A 26 -8.61 2.13 3.26
C GLN A 26 -7.20 1.58 3.55
N GLY A 27 -7.06 0.62 4.46
CA GLY A 27 -5.77 -0.02 4.74
C GLY A 27 -5.23 -0.78 3.53
N ALA A 28 -6.11 -1.53 2.85
CA ALA A 28 -5.75 -2.23 1.62
C ALA A 28 -5.32 -1.28 0.49
N MET A 29 -5.97 -0.11 0.35
CA MET A 29 -5.54 0.92 -0.60
C MET A 29 -4.14 1.47 -0.25
N LYS A 30 -3.88 1.74 1.03
CA LYS A 30 -2.57 2.22 1.51
C LYS A 30 -1.47 1.20 1.24
N GLU A 31 -1.70 -0.06 1.58
CA GLU A 31 -0.75 -1.15 1.33
C GLU A 31 -0.48 -1.34 -0.16
N PHE A 32 -1.53 -1.28 -1.00
CA PHE A 32 -1.39 -1.40 -2.44
C PHE A 32 -0.45 -0.32 -2.98
N VAL A 33 -0.69 0.95 -2.62
CA VAL A 33 0.14 2.08 -3.05
C VAL A 33 1.55 2.01 -2.48
N TYR A 34 1.68 1.63 -1.20
CA TYR A 34 2.97 1.44 -0.54
C TYR A 34 3.83 0.42 -1.26
N LEU A 35 3.28 -0.75 -1.58
CA LEU A 35 4.02 -1.80 -2.27
C LEU A 35 4.36 -1.40 -3.71
N ALA A 36 3.40 -0.81 -4.43
CA ALA A 36 3.57 -0.42 -5.82
C ALA A 36 4.60 0.71 -5.99
N LEU A 37 4.55 1.76 -5.17
CA LEU A 37 5.51 2.87 -5.26
C LEU A 37 6.95 2.49 -4.85
N ARG A 38 7.11 1.34 -4.16
CA ARG A 38 8.43 0.76 -3.83
C ARG A 38 9.09 0.11 -5.04
N THR A 39 8.33 -0.20 -6.10
CA THR A 39 8.84 -0.79 -7.34
C THR A 39 9.00 0.28 -8.42
N SER A 40 9.79 -0.04 -9.45
CA SER A 40 10.00 0.86 -10.60
C SER A 40 8.75 1.04 -11.43
N ASP A 41 7.86 0.06 -11.38
CA ASP A 41 6.63 0.05 -12.16
C ASP A 41 5.63 1.06 -11.60
N GLY A 42 5.62 1.26 -10.28
CA GLY A 42 4.71 2.16 -9.61
C GLY A 42 3.27 1.63 -9.58
N VAL A 43 2.34 2.54 -9.31
CA VAL A 43 0.91 2.26 -9.23
C VAL A 43 0.30 2.35 -10.62
N ASP A 44 -0.24 1.24 -11.12
CA ASP A 44 -1.16 1.26 -12.26
C ASP A 44 -2.49 1.90 -11.83
N LEU A 45 -2.82 3.06 -12.41
CA LEU A 45 -4.04 3.78 -12.07
C LEU A 45 -5.31 3.01 -12.43
N GLN A 46 -5.29 2.21 -13.51
CA GLN A 46 -6.45 1.43 -13.93
C GLN A 46 -6.64 0.21 -13.05
N GLU A 47 -5.56 -0.50 -12.71
CA GLU A 47 -5.64 -1.63 -11.76
C GLU A 47 -6.16 -1.15 -10.41
N PHE A 48 -5.67 -0.01 -9.91
CA PHE A 48 -6.12 0.58 -8.66
C PHE A 48 -7.62 0.89 -8.70
N GLU A 49 -8.09 1.58 -9.74
CA GLU A 49 -9.50 1.95 -9.87
C GLU A 49 -10.39 0.71 -10.01
N GLN A 50 -10.00 -0.30 -10.79
CA GLN A 50 -10.75 -1.55 -10.94
C GLN A 50 -10.85 -2.31 -9.61
N LYS A 51 -9.78 -2.30 -8.80
CA LYS A 51 -9.72 -3.02 -7.53
C LYS A 51 -10.54 -2.35 -6.44
N PHE A 52 -10.55 -1.02 -6.41
CA PHE A 52 -11.10 -0.24 -5.30
C PHE A 52 -12.35 0.58 -5.64
N ASN A 53 -12.75 0.61 -6.92
CA ASN A 53 -13.84 1.44 -7.48
C ASN A 53 -13.70 2.93 -7.16
N LEU A 54 -12.47 3.40 -6.94
CA LEU A 54 -12.13 4.79 -6.67
C LEU A 54 -10.81 5.13 -7.37
N PRO A 55 -10.69 6.31 -8.01
CA PRO A 55 -9.45 6.74 -8.61
C PRO A 55 -8.42 7.13 -7.53
N LEU A 56 -7.14 6.86 -7.80
CA LEU A 56 -6.04 7.16 -6.87
C LEU A 56 -6.04 8.63 -6.42
N GLN A 57 -6.34 9.55 -7.35
CA GLN A 57 -6.40 10.99 -7.10
C GLN A 57 -7.48 11.40 -6.10
N GLN A 58 -8.56 10.63 -6.01
CA GLN A 58 -9.62 10.87 -5.04
C GLN A 58 -9.29 10.29 -3.66
N VAL A 59 -8.55 9.16 -3.62
CA VAL A 59 -8.17 8.51 -2.35
C VAL A 59 -6.99 9.21 -1.68
N PHE A 60 -6.02 9.69 -2.46
CA PHE A 60 -4.77 10.29 -1.95
C PHE A 60 -4.47 11.70 -2.51
N PRO A 61 -5.43 12.65 -2.50
CA PRO A 61 -5.20 13.98 -3.08
C PRO A 61 -4.05 14.73 -2.40
N ASP A 62 -4.03 14.73 -1.07
CA ASP A 62 -3.00 15.44 -0.29
C ASP A 62 -1.61 14.83 -0.44
N ALA A 63 -1.53 13.50 -0.51
CA ALA A 63 -0.26 12.79 -0.66
C ALA A 63 0.35 13.06 -2.04
N LEU A 64 -0.48 12.99 -3.09
CA LEU A 64 -0.07 13.31 -4.45
C LEU A 64 0.37 14.78 -4.59
N ASP A 65 -0.29 15.71 -3.91
CA ASP A 65 0.11 17.12 -3.94
C ASP A 65 1.46 17.35 -3.26
N LYS A 66 1.65 16.80 -2.05
CA LYS A 66 2.90 16.90 -1.28
C LYS A 66 4.09 16.23 -1.97
N THR A 67 3.84 15.22 -2.79
CA THR A 67 4.88 14.44 -3.47
C THR A 67 4.96 14.72 -4.97
N ARG A 68 4.21 15.69 -5.49
CA ARG A 68 4.07 15.98 -6.93
C ARG A 68 5.41 16.15 -7.66
N ASN A 69 6.38 16.84 -7.05
CA ASN A 69 7.69 17.08 -7.66
C ASN A 69 8.58 15.83 -7.76
N TYR A 70 8.18 14.76 -7.09
CA TYR A 70 8.92 13.51 -6.98
C TYR A 70 8.22 12.35 -7.70
N LEU A 71 7.02 12.58 -8.25
CA LEU A 71 6.21 11.60 -8.94
C LEU A 71 6.14 11.90 -10.44
N ASP A 72 6.27 10.84 -11.24
CA ASP A 72 5.82 10.83 -12.62
C ASP A 72 4.32 10.50 -12.61
N LEU A 73 3.46 11.53 -12.58
CA LEU A 73 2.01 11.36 -12.56
C LEU A 73 1.41 11.59 -13.97
N PRO A 74 0.84 10.57 -14.61
CA PRO A 74 0.13 10.74 -15.87
C PRO A 74 -1.23 11.43 -15.67
N LEU A 75 -1.67 12.18 -16.70
CA LEU A 75 -2.90 12.99 -16.64
C LEU A 75 -4.20 12.17 -16.66
N THR A 76 -4.20 10.94 -17.19
CA THR A 76 -5.46 10.21 -17.47
C THR A 76 -5.33 8.71 -17.25
N SER A 77 -4.24 8.09 -17.69
CA SER A 77 -4.00 6.65 -17.50
C SER A 77 -2.51 6.35 -17.55
N GLY A 78 -2.14 5.20 -16.98
CA GLY A 78 -0.78 4.70 -16.92
C GLY A 78 -0.29 4.54 -15.49
N TYR A 79 1.03 4.58 -15.33
CA TYR A 79 1.70 4.31 -14.07
C TYR A 79 2.07 5.59 -13.34
N CYS A 80 1.66 5.69 -12.08
CA CYS A 80 2.15 6.69 -11.13
C CYS A 80 3.34 6.10 -10.38
N ARG A 81 4.54 6.64 -10.58
CA ARG A 81 5.78 6.13 -9.96
C ARG A 81 6.64 7.27 -9.42
N PHE A 82 7.50 6.97 -8.46
CA PHE A 82 8.53 7.93 -8.06
C PHE A 82 9.59 8.06 -9.16
N ASN A 83 10.00 9.28 -9.43
CA ASN A 83 11.20 9.54 -10.22
C ASN A 83 12.47 9.24 -9.38
N LEU A 84 13.65 9.32 -9.99
CA LEU A 84 14.92 9.02 -9.33
C LEU A 84 15.12 9.81 -8.02
N ASN A 85 14.73 11.09 -7.99
CA ASN A 85 14.83 11.92 -6.79
C ASN A 85 13.82 11.48 -5.71
N GLY A 86 12.63 11.06 -6.13
CA GLY A 86 11.61 10.50 -5.24
C GLY A 86 12.09 9.23 -4.55
N TRP A 87 12.77 8.34 -5.27
CA TRP A 87 13.35 7.13 -4.69
C TRP A 87 14.44 7.40 -3.64
N LEU A 88 15.26 8.43 -3.82
CA LEU A 88 16.25 8.82 -2.82
C LEU A 88 15.62 9.26 -1.49
N LEU A 89 14.38 9.76 -1.54
CA LEU A 89 13.62 10.24 -0.38
C LEU A 89 12.44 9.33 -0.04
N TYR A 90 12.45 8.08 -0.54
CA TYR A 90 11.29 7.19 -0.51
C TYR A 90 10.67 7.06 0.89
N ASP A 91 11.48 6.73 1.90
CA ASP A 91 10.99 6.48 3.26
C ASP A 91 10.27 7.70 3.87
N HIS A 92 10.67 8.91 3.47
CA HIS A 92 9.99 10.14 3.88
C HIS A 92 8.72 10.36 3.05
N LEU A 93 8.80 10.27 1.72
CA LEU A 93 7.67 10.58 0.83
C LEU A 93 6.52 9.58 0.96
N ILE A 94 6.83 8.30 1.17
CA ILE A 94 5.80 7.26 1.28
C ILE A 94 4.94 7.41 2.55
N SER A 95 5.47 8.06 3.59
CA SER A 95 4.72 8.34 4.82
C SER A 95 3.45 9.17 4.60
N HIS A 96 3.39 9.95 3.52
CA HIS A 96 2.19 10.70 3.15
C HIS A 96 1.04 9.81 2.64
N PHE A 97 1.33 8.58 2.23
CA PHE A 97 0.35 7.60 1.76
C PHE A 97 -0.08 6.60 2.83
N LEU A 98 0.48 6.69 4.05
CA LEU A 98 0.25 5.75 5.15
C LEU A 98 -0.76 6.23 6.19
#